data_AF-A0A966SKC9-F1
#
_entry.id   AF-A0A966SKC9-F1
#
_cell.length_a   1.000
_cell.length_b   1.000
_cell.length_c   1.000
_cell.angle_alpha   90.00
_cell.angle_beta   90.00
_cell.angle_gamma   90.00
#
_symmetry.space_group_name_H-M   'P 1'
#
loop_
_entity.id
_entity.type
_entity.pdbx_description
1 polymer ?
#
loop_
_entity_poly.entity_id
_entity_poly.type
_entity_poly.pdbx_seq_one_letter_code
_entity_poly.pdbx_strand_id
1 'polypeptide(L)'
;SPIYPPSLTLRAGAGGINVANDLILYPAPLAALDIATSSGGALTGVNPQGSIVKIVMSDSGKNRFTDTSDFGETDHAATPVHAGDPNPVLVSLSGDLKNLTLVTAKKADVTVHGSLLNAGLSAQNLSPLDESKLTVDGDINNRVPYTFYENLGTAPDFVAFGAAENSFGLPAFTSNPFLYNAQTHRLIFQGRMTFDQLNAYQNLQVPRLDANGNPLLFDRQGNLVLTDAFGRPLPDVYGNAISLSDTHHSLVPARFLDAAEIQDLYNRSQDVPLQSGTGYSISGPGKLTINARNADLGDTAGIVSRGPADNSALAPLGPAASVGLNLSGDLNMFASRIVSSAGGNLDLNIGGKVQLGSPDAAIKFKNDPGRGIFSASSGDINVIAGGDINVQDSRIASYDGGNLLVRSLNGNVNAGDGRVDTQTVSQTRVDPVTGAVTSVSRVIPGSGLIATTFPDSPNTKVGDITVETPKGNIVAGSGGIVQVNLAPNPTPGGRVSLTAGSEVGGVITAPGDINVSGSGVIGVNVALKATGNITGVAVAQGNIDISSRQSVSISALGGGDV
;
A
#
# COMPACT_ATOMS: atom_id res chain seq x y z
N SER A 1 -21.20 -18.50 -7.60
CA SER A 1 -21.62 -18.09 -6.25
C SER A 1 -23.13 -18.16 -6.14
N PRO A 2 -23.70 -18.50 -4.96
CA PRO A 2 -25.15 -18.44 -4.76
C PRO A 2 -25.67 -17.00 -4.93
N ILE A 3 -26.79 -16.85 -5.65
CA ILE A 3 -27.51 -15.59 -5.82
C ILE A 3 -28.63 -15.53 -4.78
N TYR A 4 -28.69 -14.44 -4.04
CA TYR A 4 -29.65 -14.20 -2.97
C TYR A 4 -30.70 -13.17 -3.40
N PRO A 5 -31.85 -13.12 -2.71
CA PRO A 5 -32.81 -12.05 -2.90
C PRO A 5 -32.17 -10.66 -2.83
N PRO A 6 -32.76 -9.64 -3.49
CA PRO A 6 -32.19 -8.29 -3.52
C PRO A 6 -32.00 -7.65 -2.14
N SER A 7 -32.79 -8.07 -1.16
CA SER A 7 -32.71 -7.58 0.20
C SER A 7 -32.35 -8.69 1.17
N LEU A 8 -31.36 -8.42 2.02
CA LEU A 8 -30.85 -9.34 3.02
C LEU A 8 -30.66 -8.63 4.36
N THR A 9 -31.23 -9.21 5.41
CA THR A 9 -31.03 -8.79 6.79
C THR A 9 -30.39 -9.91 7.59
N LEU A 10 -29.26 -9.63 8.24
CA LEU A 10 -28.56 -10.57 9.11
C LEU A 10 -28.45 -10.00 10.52
N ARG A 11 -28.75 -10.83 11.53
CA ARG A 11 -28.68 -10.48 12.96
C ARG A 11 -28.00 -11.61 13.72
N ALA A 12 -27.00 -11.29 14.53
CA ALA A 12 -26.35 -12.27 15.40
C ALA A 12 -25.95 -11.69 16.77
N GLY A 13 -25.86 -12.56 17.77
CA GLY A 13 -25.30 -12.25 19.09
C GLY A 13 -23.78 -12.46 19.16
N ALA A 14 -23.28 -12.85 20.33
CA ALA A 14 -21.85 -13.05 20.58
C ALA A 14 -21.15 -14.06 19.64
N GLY A 15 -21.91 -14.98 19.04
CA GLY A 15 -21.38 -15.94 18.06
C GLY A 15 -21.01 -15.33 16.70
N GLY A 16 -21.46 -14.11 16.41
CA GLY A 16 -21.18 -13.43 15.15
C GLY A 16 -21.80 -14.10 13.91
N ILE A 17 -21.25 -13.77 12.74
CA ILE A 17 -21.66 -14.27 11.42
C ILE A 17 -20.42 -14.75 10.68
N ASN A 18 -20.45 -16.00 10.21
CA ASN A 18 -19.40 -16.56 9.36
C ASN A 18 -19.92 -16.72 7.93
N VAL A 19 -19.17 -16.20 6.96
CA VAL A 19 -19.49 -16.29 5.54
C VAL A 19 -18.41 -17.15 4.86
N ALA A 20 -18.80 -18.32 4.36
CA ALA A 20 -17.85 -19.30 3.81
C ALA A 20 -17.58 -19.12 2.31
N ASN A 21 -18.55 -18.57 1.58
CA ASN A 21 -18.50 -18.35 0.13
C ASN A 21 -19.00 -16.96 -0.20
N ASP A 22 -18.64 -16.45 -1.38
CA ASP A 22 -19.17 -15.18 -1.87
C ASP A 22 -20.70 -15.19 -1.90
N LEU A 23 -21.26 -14.06 -1.47
CA LEU A 23 -22.69 -13.79 -1.42
C LEU A 23 -23.00 -12.68 -2.42
N ILE A 24 -23.91 -12.92 -3.36
CA ILE A 24 -24.31 -11.91 -4.35
C ILE A 24 -25.82 -11.65 -4.20
N LEU A 25 -26.21 -10.41 -3.93
CA LEU A 25 -27.60 -9.97 -3.91
C LEU A 25 -28.04 -9.62 -5.34
N TYR A 26 -29.19 -10.15 -5.76
CA TYR A 26 -29.80 -9.82 -7.04
C TYR A 26 -30.10 -8.31 -7.15
N PRO A 27 -29.89 -7.66 -8.30
CA PRO A 27 -30.11 -6.21 -8.43
C PRO A 27 -31.60 -5.84 -8.34
N ALA A 28 -31.94 -4.84 -7.53
CA ALA A 28 -33.27 -4.21 -7.52
C ALA A 28 -33.21 -2.76 -7.02
N PRO A 29 -34.10 -1.85 -7.47
CA PRO A 29 -33.98 -0.42 -7.16
C PRO A 29 -34.04 -0.04 -5.68
N LEU A 30 -34.72 -0.83 -4.85
CA LEU A 30 -34.84 -0.63 -3.40
C LEU A 30 -34.23 -1.78 -2.61
N ALA A 31 -33.24 -2.46 -3.19
CA ALA A 31 -32.49 -3.51 -2.54
C ALA A 31 -31.83 -3.00 -1.25
N ALA A 32 -31.80 -3.82 -0.21
CA ALA A 32 -31.26 -3.45 1.09
C ALA A 32 -30.30 -4.51 1.62
N LEU A 33 -29.13 -4.10 2.08
CA LEU A 33 -28.23 -4.94 2.85
C LEU A 33 -28.13 -4.34 4.25
N ASP A 34 -28.57 -5.12 5.25
CA ASP A 34 -28.57 -4.72 6.65
C ASP A 34 -27.97 -5.84 7.51
N ILE A 35 -26.77 -5.62 8.05
CA ILE A 35 -26.07 -6.59 8.90
C ILE A 35 -25.84 -5.97 10.27
N ALA A 36 -26.26 -6.67 11.32
CA ALA A 36 -25.93 -6.25 12.69
C ALA A 36 -25.50 -7.42 13.58
N THR A 37 -24.48 -7.18 14.39
CA THR A 37 -24.07 -8.10 15.46
C THR A 37 -24.10 -7.41 16.82
N SER A 38 -24.27 -8.19 17.89
CA SER A 38 -24.32 -7.70 19.27
C SER A 38 -23.42 -8.53 20.18
N SER A 39 -23.12 -8.00 21.37
CA SER A 39 -22.35 -8.70 22.41
C SER A 39 -20.96 -9.17 21.96
N GLY A 40 -20.26 -8.36 21.15
CA GLY A 40 -18.93 -8.65 20.63
C GLY A 40 -18.88 -9.58 19.43
N GLY A 41 -20.02 -9.95 18.84
CA GLY A 41 -20.07 -10.81 17.66
C GLY A 41 -19.36 -10.19 16.45
N ALA A 42 -18.50 -10.95 15.77
CA ALA A 42 -17.78 -10.51 14.58
C ALA A 42 -18.53 -10.86 13.26
N LEU A 43 -18.13 -10.23 12.15
CA LEU A 43 -18.44 -10.71 10.79
C LEU A 43 -17.14 -11.23 10.16
N THR A 44 -17.09 -12.51 9.83
CA THR A 44 -15.84 -13.17 9.39
C THR A 44 -16.02 -13.94 8.09
N GLY A 45 -15.15 -13.68 7.12
CA GLY A 45 -14.93 -14.56 5.98
C GLY A 45 -14.13 -15.80 6.41
N VAL A 46 -14.68 -17.00 6.18
CA VAL A 46 -14.09 -18.29 6.59
C VAL A 46 -13.83 -19.21 5.41
N ASN A 47 -13.42 -18.64 4.27
CA ASN A 47 -13.16 -19.40 3.05
C ASN A 47 -12.09 -20.48 3.31
N PRO A 48 -12.38 -21.77 3.05
CA PRO A 48 -11.43 -22.86 3.31
C PRO A 48 -10.16 -22.80 2.44
N GLN A 49 -10.22 -22.12 1.30
CA GLN A 49 -9.10 -21.88 0.40
C GLN A 49 -8.27 -20.64 0.80
N GLY A 50 -8.65 -19.93 1.88
CA GLY A 50 -7.93 -18.78 2.43
C GLY A 50 -8.07 -17.48 1.64
N SER A 51 -8.94 -17.43 0.64
CA SER A 51 -9.32 -16.21 -0.09
C SER A 51 -10.19 -15.28 0.75
N ILE A 52 -10.13 -13.98 0.47
CA ILE A 52 -11.05 -13.00 1.06
C ILE A 52 -12.44 -13.21 0.46
N VAL A 53 -13.45 -13.33 1.34
CA VAL A 53 -14.86 -13.54 0.94
C VAL A 53 -15.49 -12.21 0.56
N LYS A 54 -16.42 -12.23 -0.41
CA LYS A 54 -17.17 -11.02 -0.81
C LYS A 54 -18.64 -11.10 -0.46
N ILE A 55 -19.21 -9.98 -0.03
CA ILE A 55 -20.66 -9.74 -0.04
C ILE A 55 -20.90 -8.64 -1.06
N VAL A 56 -21.60 -8.97 -2.14
CA VAL A 56 -21.80 -8.10 -3.30
C VAL A 56 -23.27 -7.72 -3.42
N MET A 57 -23.56 -6.43 -3.33
CA MET A 57 -24.82 -5.84 -3.79
C MET A 57 -24.67 -5.46 -5.26
N SER A 58 -25.38 -6.16 -6.14
CA SER A 58 -25.22 -6.01 -7.58
C SER A 58 -25.84 -4.71 -8.12
N ASP A 59 -25.17 -4.10 -9.10
CA ASP A 59 -25.69 -3.01 -9.94
C ASP A 59 -26.03 -3.48 -11.37
N SER A 60 -26.07 -4.79 -11.62
CA SER A 60 -26.23 -5.31 -12.98
C SER A 60 -27.59 -4.95 -13.58
N GLY A 61 -27.59 -4.60 -14.87
CA GLY A 61 -28.81 -4.40 -15.65
C GLY A 61 -29.43 -5.70 -16.17
N LYS A 62 -28.80 -6.85 -15.90
CA LYS A 62 -29.30 -8.16 -16.34
C LYS A 62 -30.45 -8.61 -15.45
N ASN A 63 -31.31 -9.46 -16.00
CA ASN A 63 -32.44 -10.04 -15.29
C ASN A 63 -32.34 -11.57 -15.14
N ARG A 64 -31.28 -12.19 -15.67
CA ARG A 64 -31.06 -13.64 -15.67
C ARG A 64 -29.62 -13.95 -15.33
N PHE A 65 -29.41 -14.99 -14.53
CA PHE A 65 -28.09 -15.58 -14.28
C PHE A 65 -27.77 -16.58 -15.40
N THR A 66 -26.85 -16.22 -16.27
CA THR A 66 -26.42 -17.02 -17.44
C THR A 66 -24.93 -17.33 -17.42
N ASP A 67 -24.13 -16.50 -16.73
CA ASP A 67 -22.69 -16.67 -16.57
C ASP A 67 -22.25 -16.34 -15.13
N THR A 68 -21.11 -16.89 -14.70
CA THR A 68 -20.53 -16.63 -13.38
C THR A 68 -20.12 -15.18 -13.12
N SER A 69 -19.95 -14.38 -14.17
CA SER A 69 -19.67 -12.94 -14.10
C SER A 69 -20.94 -12.09 -13.94
N ASP A 70 -22.13 -12.66 -14.17
CA ASP A 70 -23.39 -11.95 -14.01
C ASP A 70 -23.60 -11.52 -12.56
N PHE A 71 -24.13 -10.32 -12.38
CA PHE A 71 -24.38 -9.69 -11.08
C PHE A 71 -23.13 -9.36 -10.25
N GLY A 72 -21.93 -9.67 -10.78
CA GLY A 72 -20.67 -9.40 -10.11
C GLY A 72 -20.32 -7.92 -10.00
N GLU A 73 -19.19 -7.66 -9.35
CA GLU A 73 -18.63 -6.33 -9.07
C GLU A 73 -18.26 -5.52 -10.33
N THR A 74 -18.11 -6.16 -11.49
CA THR A 74 -17.82 -5.52 -12.78
C THR A 74 -19.01 -5.48 -13.73
N ASP A 75 -20.18 -5.98 -13.30
CA ASP A 75 -21.40 -6.02 -14.11
C ASP A 75 -22.32 -4.87 -13.70
N HIS A 76 -22.29 -3.80 -14.49
CA HIS A 76 -23.00 -2.54 -14.20
C HIS A 76 -24.12 -2.28 -15.21
N ALA A 77 -25.24 -1.76 -14.73
CA ALA A 77 -26.32 -1.27 -15.57
C ALA A 77 -25.90 0.04 -16.28
N ALA A 78 -26.44 0.27 -17.48
CA ALA A 78 -26.24 1.53 -18.20
C ALA A 78 -26.82 2.75 -17.45
N THR A 79 -27.75 2.51 -16.52
CA THR A 79 -28.22 3.47 -15.53
C THR A 79 -28.21 2.74 -14.19
N PRO A 80 -27.53 3.24 -13.15
CA PRO A 80 -27.40 2.52 -11.88
C PRO A 80 -28.76 2.10 -11.35
N VAL A 81 -28.90 0.82 -11.02
CA VAL A 81 -30.19 0.22 -10.62
C VAL A 81 -30.74 0.89 -9.37
N HIS A 82 -29.84 1.29 -8.47
CA HIS A 82 -30.16 1.89 -7.17
C HIS A 82 -30.26 3.43 -7.22
N ALA A 83 -30.26 4.02 -8.41
CA ALA A 83 -30.33 5.47 -8.56
C ALA A 83 -31.60 6.03 -7.90
N GLY A 84 -31.42 7.06 -7.06
CA GLY A 84 -32.50 7.73 -6.34
C GLY A 84 -32.94 7.04 -5.05
N ASP A 85 -32.38 5.89 -4.67
CA ASP A 85 -32.63 5.30 -3.35
C ASP A 85 -31.87 6.08 -2.26
N PRO A 86 -32.56 6.74 -1.31
CA PRO A 86 -31.90 7.50 -0.27
C PRO A 86 -31.30 6.62 0.83
N ASN A 87 -31.67 5.33 0.90
CA ASN A 87 -31.31 4.45 2.00
C ASN A 87 -29.94 3.80 1.77
N PRO A 88 -28.98 3.98 2.70
CA PRO A 88 -27.67 3.35 2.57
C PRO A 88 -27.73 1.83 2.81
N VAL A 89 -26.69 1.13 2.37
CA VAL A 89 -26.34 -0.17 2.97
C VAL A 89 -25.93 0.06 4.43
N LEU A 90 -26.46 -0.74 5.35
CA LEU A 90 -26.21 -0.60 6.79
C LEU A 90 -25.44 -1.82 7.32
N VAL A 91 -24.30 -1.58 7.95
CA VAL A 91 -23.53 -2.62 8.66
C VAL A 91 -23.11 -2.08 10.02
N SER A 92 -23.54 -2.73 11.10
CA SER A 92 -23.18 -2.36 12.47
C SER A 92 -22.70 -3.58 13.26
N LEU A 93 -21.39 -3.67 13.48
CA LEU A 93 -20.77 -4.83 14.09
C LEU A 93 -20.29 -4.48 15.50
N SER A 94 -20.78 -5.20 16.51
CA SER A 94 -20.30 -5.04 17.89
C SER A 94 -18.89 -5.59 18.13
N GLY A 95 -18.39 -6.45 17.23
CA GLY A 95 -17.04 -7.00 17.24
C GLY A 95 -16.28 -6.64 15.98
N ASP A 96 -15.36 -7.50 15.57
CA ASP A 96 -14.46 -7.27 14.43
C ASP A 96 -15.11 -7.55 13.06
N LEU A 97 -14.53 -6.99 12.00
CA LEU A 97 -14.73 -7.41 10.61
C LEU A 97 -13.45 -8.07 10.10
N LYS A 98 -13.51 -9.33 9.63
CA LYS A 98 -12.32 -10.12 9.27
C LYS A 98 -12.44 -10.79 7.91
N ASN A 99 -11.36 -10.74 7.11
CA ASN A 99 -11.19 -11.52 5.87
C ASN A 99 -12.36 -11.41 4.88
N LEU A 100 -12.99 -10.23 4.80
CA LEU A 100 -14.21 -10.03 4.01
C LEU A 100 -14.21 -8.65 3.35
N THR A 101 -14.62 -8.59 2.08
CA THR A 101 -14.87 -7.33 1.36
C THR A 101 -16.37 -7.13 1.15
N LEU A 102 -16.87 -5.97 1.54
CA LEU A 102 -18.21 -5.50 1.20
C LEU A 102 -18.16 -4.76 -0.14
N VAL A 103 -19.00 -5.13 -1.10
CA VAL A 103 -19.16 -4.43 -2.38
C VAL A 103 -20.60 -3.90 -2.45
N THR A 104 -20.75 -2.58 -2.56
CA THR A 104 -22.03 -1.88 -2.50
C THR A 104 -22.24 -1.04 -3.75
N ALA A 105 -23.43 -1.14 -4.34
CA ALA A 105 -23.82 -0.41 -5.56
C ALA A 105 -24.43 0.97 -5.29
N LYS A 106 -24.49 1.37 -4.02
CA LYS A 106 -24.97 2.66 -3.52
C LYS A 106 -24.24 2.97 -2.20
N LYS A 107 -24.48 4.17 -1.65
CA LYS A 107 -23.79 4.62 -0.44
C LYS A 107 -23.93 3.62 0.71
N ALA A 108 -22.88 3.51 1.52
CA ALA A 108 -22.81 2.58 2.63
C ALA A 108 -22.51 3.31 3.95
N ASP A 109 -23.11 2.85 5.04
CA ASP A 109 -22.76 3.24 6.41
C ASP A 109 -22.35 1.98 7.18
N VAL A 110 -21.03 1.87 7.40
CA VAL A 110 -20.39 0.71 8.02
C VAL A 110 -19.76 1.16 9.34
N THR A 111 -20.21 0.58 10.44
CA THR A 111 -19.66 0.79 11.78
C THR A 111 -19.15 -0.54 12.34
N VAL A 112 -17.90 -0.56 12.80
CA VAL A 112 -17.23 -1.71 13.41
C VAL A 112 -16.71 -1.26 14.78
N HIS A 113 -17.33 -1.74 15.86
CA HIS A 113 -16.90 -1.41 17.23
C HIS A 113 -15.63 -2.16 17.67
N GLY A 114 -15.25 -3.22 16.94
CA GLY A 114 -13.95 -3.86 17.05
C GLY A 114 -12.92 -3.29 16.06
N SER A 115 -12.06 -4.18 15.56
CA SER A 115 -11.06 -3.88 14.53
C SER A 115 -11.48 -4.43 13.17
N LEU A 116 -10.93 -3.85 12.11
CA LEU A 116 -11.04 -4.33 10.75
C LEU A 116 -9.72 -5.03 10.37
N LEU A 117 -9.77 -6.33 10.11
CA LEU A 117 -8.61 -7.18 9.87
C LEU A 117 -8.68 -7.83 8.49
N ASN A 118 -7.77 -7.47 7.59
CA ASN A 118 -7.72 -7.99 6.21
C ASN A 118 -9.10 -7.91 5.50
N ALA A 119 -9.80 -6.80 5.69
CA ALA A 119 -11.14 -6.58 5.17
C ALA A 119 -11.18 -5.34 4.28
N GLY A 120 -12.28 -5.16 3.54
CA GLY A 120 -12.39 -4.10 2.56
C GLY A 120 -13.81 -3.59 2.33
N LEU A 121 -13.88 -2.43 1.68
CA LEU A 121 -15.13 -1.81 1.25
C LEU A 121 -14.94 -1.27 -0.17
N SER A 122 -15.76 -1.71 -1.11
CA SER A 122 -15.93 -1.06 -2.40
C SER A 122 -17.35 -0.49 -2.46
N ALA A 123 -17.47 0.83 -2.52
CA ALA A 123 -18.76 1.51 -2.52
C ALA A 123 -18.96 2.35 -3.77
N GLN A 124 -20.22 2.61 -4.12
CA GLN A 124 -20.60 3.58 -5.12
C GLN A 124 -21.46 4.65 -4.48
N ASN A 125 -21.19 5.90 -4.77
CA ASN A 125 -22.10 7.00 -4.49
C ASN A 125 -22.83 7.33 -5.79
N LEU A 126 -24.13 7.59 -5.71
CA LEU A 126 -24.99 7.83 -6.88
C LEU A 126 -25.49 9.28 -6.96
N SER A 127 -25.00 10.14 -6.06
CA SER A 127 -25.30 11.56 -5.99
C SER A 127 -24.11 12.34 -5.41
N PRO A 128 -23.87 13.61 -5.83
CA PRO A 128 -22.89 14.49 -5.19
C PRO A 128 -23.13 14.74 -3.70
N LEU A 129 -24.35 14.49 -3.21
CA LEU A 129 -24.70 14.61 -1.79
C LEU A 129 -24.48 13.33 -0.99
N ASP A 130 -24.14 12.21 -1.65
CA ASP A 130 -23.91 10.96 -0.96
C ASP A 130 -22.58 10.98 -0.21
N GLU A 131 -22.63 10.44 1.01
CA GLU A 131 -21.46 10.14 1.82
C GLU A 131 -21.50 8.66 2.19
N SER A 132 -20.49 7.91 1.75
CA SER A 132 -20.21 6.57 2.27
C SER A 132 -19.29 6.68 3.48
N LYS A 133 -19.58 5.92 4.54
CA LYS A 133 -18.89 5.97 5.83
C LYS A 133 -18.38 4.62 6.24
N LEU A 134 -17.14 4.60 6.72
CA LEU A 134 -16.54 3.48 7.44
C LEU A 134 -15.99 4.00 8.77
N THR A 135 -16.64 3.64 9.87
CA THR A 135 -16.22 3.98 11.23
C THR A 135 -15.74 2.71 11.92
N VAL A 136 -14.50 2.70 12.39
CA VAL A 136 -13.89 1.61 13.13
C VAL A 136 -13.45 2.17 14.49
N ASP A 137 -13.97 1.66 15.60
CA ASP A 137 -13.55 2.14 16.92
C ASP A 137 -12.13 1.65 17.26
N GLY A 138 -11.77 0.46 16.77
CA GLY A 138 -10.44 -0.12 16.85
C GLY A 138 -9.51 0.29 15.71
N ASP A 139 -8.67 -0.64 15.28
CA ASP A 139 -7.69 -0.42 14.22
C ASP A 139 -8.14 -0.98 12.88
N ILE A 140 -7.69 -0.35 11.81
CA ILE A 140 -7.62 -0.96 10.49
C ILE A 140 -6.25 -1.62 10.36
N ASN A 141 -6.23 -2.94 10.14
CA ASN A 141 -5.00 -3.70 9.94
C ASN A 141 -5.13 -4.62 8.73
N ASN A 142 -4.48 -4.22 7.65
CA ASN A 142 -4.30 -5.07 6.48
C ASN A 142 -2.87 -5.61 6.49
N ARG A 143 -2.76 -6.92 6.68
CA ARG A 143 -1.50 -7.61 6.91
C ARG A 143 -0.68 -7.66 5.62
N VAL A 144 0.54 -7.12 5.68
CA VAL A 144 1.55 -7.29 4.62
C VAL A 144 1.98 -8.76 4.49
N PRO A 145 2.44 -9.22 3.30
CA PRO A 145 2.93 -10.57 3.10
C PRO A 145 4.33 -10.77 3.68
N TYR A 146 4.67 -10.07 4.75
CA TYR A 146 5.98 -10.11 5.38
C TYR A 146 5.84 -10.28 6.89
N THR A 147 6.61 -11.21 7.43
CA THR A 147 6.74 -11.44 8.88
C THR A 147 8.15 -11.10 9.29
N PHE A 148 8.27 -10.25 10.30
CA PHE A 148 9.55 -9.65 10.70
C PHE A 148 10.01 -10.21 12.04
N TYR A 149 11.25 -10.70 12.10
CA TYR A 149 11.92 -11.07 13.34
C TYR A 149 13.03 -10.05 13.61
N GLU A 150 12.89 -9.30 14.70
CA GLU A 150 13.80 -8.21 15.07
C GLU A 150 14.99 -8.73 15.89
N ASN A 151 16.13 -8.06 15.78
CA ASN A 151 17.31 -8.28 16.63
C ASN A 151 17.81 -9.74 16.65
N LEU A 152 17.97 -10.33 15.47
CA LEU A 152 18.49 -11.68 15.33
C LEU A 152 19.91 -11.76 15.90
N GLY A 153 20.14 -12.69 16.83
CA GLY A 153 21.40 -12.79 17.55
C GLY A 153 22.58 -13.25 16.68
N THR A 154 22.32 -14.12 15.71
CA THR A 154 23.30 -14.60 14.74
C THR A 154 22.74 -14.46 13.34
N ALA A 155 23.54 -13.98 12.39
CA ALA A 155 23.10 -13.85 11.00
C ALA A 155 22.73 -15.24 10.41
N PRO A 156 21.68 -15.35 9.58
CA PRO A 156 21.28 -16.62 9.00
C PRO A 156 22.34 -17.20 8.06
N ASP A 157 22.53 -18.52 8.08
CA ASP A 157 23.42 -19.22 7.15
C ASP A 157 22.67 -19.58 5.85
N PHE A 158 22.52 -18.59 4.97
CA PHE A 158 21.88 -18.80 3.67
C PHE A 158 22.70 -19.71 2.73
N VAL A 159 23.99 -19.96 3.02
CA VAL A 159 24.79 -20.93 2.26
C VAL A 159 24.28 -22.33 2.58
N ALA A 160 24.12 -22.65 3.87
CA ALA A 160 23.49 -23.91 4.29
C ALA A 160 22.06 -24.05 3.77
N PHE A 161 21.28 -22.97 3.75
CA PHE A 161 19.92 -22.96 3.18
C PHE A 161 19.93 -23.27 1.67
N GLY A 162 20.81 -22.63 0.91
CA GLY A 162 20.91 -22.81 -0.54
C GLY A 162 21.53 -24.13 -0.98
N ALA A 163 22.39 -24.72 -0.15
CA ALA A 163 23.01 -26.02 -0.37
C ALA A 163 22.15 -27.19 0.13
N ALA A 164 21.02 -26.91 0.82
CA ALA A 164 20.17 -27.93 1.37
C ALA A 164 19.53 -28.76 0.25
N GLU A 165 19.53 -30.08 0.43
CA GLU A 165 18.88 -30.99 -0.50
C GLU A 165 17.52 -31.42 -0.01
N ASN A 166 16.60 -31.58 -0.95
CA ASN A 166 15.22 -31.93 -0.68
C ASN A 166 15.11 -33.39 -0.21
N SER A 167 15.22 -33.65 1.09
CA SER A 167 14.95 -34.98 1.67
C SER A 167 13.45 -35.34 1.73
N PHE A 168 12.54 -34.42 1.36
CA PHE A 168 11.10 -34.53 1.64
C PHE A 168 10.16 -34.22 0.47
N GLY A 169 10.62 -34.24 -0.79
CA GLY A 169 9.72 -34.09 -1.94
C GLY A 169 9.04 -32.72 -2.08
N LEU A 170 9.53 -31.70 -1.40
CA LEU A 170 9.15 -30.32 -1.70
C LEU A 170 9.63 -29.96 -3.12
N PRO A 171 8.87 -29.15 -3.89
CA PRO A 171 9.45 -28.54 -5.08
C PRO A 171 10.72 -27.79 -4.65
N ALA A 172 11.79 -27.84 -5.47
CA ALA A 172 12.98 -27.01 -5.27
C ALA A 172 12.54 -25.61 -4.80
N PHE A 173 13.19 -25.05 -3.78
CA PHE A 173 12.91 -23.68 -3.35
C PHE A 173 13.20 -22.74 -4.53
N THR A 174 12.22 -22.57 -5.43
CA THR A 174 12.39 -21.82 -6.67
C THR A 174 12.61 -20.33 -6.40
N SER A 175 12.34 -19.90 -5.16
CA SER A 175 12.74 -18.62 -4.58
C SER A 175 12.99 -18.79 -3.07
N ASN A 176 14.05 -18.17 -2.56
CA ASN A 176 14.27 -18.04 -1.12
C ASN A 176 13.25 -17.01 -0.56
N PRO A 177 12.33 -17.40 0.34
CA PRO A 177 11.33 -16.48 0.90
C PRO A 177 11.91 -15.60 2.03
N PHE A 178 13.18 -15.78 2.40
CA PHE A 178 13.82 -15.03 3.47
C PHE A 178 14.65 -13.87 2.93
N LEU A 179 14.58 -12.73 3.61
CA LEU A 179 15.46 -11.59 3.42
C LEU A 179 16.10 -11.25 4.77
N TYR A 180 17.36 -10.81 4.77
CA TYR A 180 18.05 -10.40 5.98
C TYR A 180 18.69 -9.03 5.79
N ASN A 181 18.39 -8.13 6.71
CA ASN A 181 18.99 -6.81 6.77
C ASN A 181 20.15 -6.85 7.77
N ALA A 182 21.38 -6.87 7.26
CA ALA A 182 22.58 -7.00 8.08
C ALA A 182 22.86 -5.76 8.94
N GLN A 183 22.34 -4.59 8.58
CA GLN A 183 22.51 -3.35 9.33
C GLN A 183 21.62 -3.31 10.57
N THR A 184 20.40 -3.85 10.45
CA THR A 184 19.40 -3.84 11.53
C THR A 184 19.27 -5.18 12.24
N HIS A 185 19.99 -6.21 11.77
CA HIS A 185 19.88 -7.59 12.26
C HIS A 185 18.44 -8.12 12.18
N ARG A 186 17.70 -7.71 11.16
CA ARG A 186 16.30 -8.08 10.96
C ARG A 186 16.16 -9.18 9.94
N LEU A 187 15.45 -10.25 10.30
CA LEU A 187 15.06 -11.32 9.38
C LEU A 187 13.61 -11.11 8.93
N ILE A 188 13.35 -11.36 7.65
CA ILE A 188 12.06 -11.16 7.01
C ILE A 188 11.68 -12.47 6.33
N PHE A 189 10.48 -12.96 6.60
CA PHE A 189 9.89 -14.09 5.88
C PHE A 189 8.72 -13.62 5.04
N GLN A 190 8.71 -13.96 3.75
CA GLN A 190 7.66 -13.58 2.81
C GLN A 190 6.58 -14.66 2.69
N GLY A 191 5.34 -14.26 2.91
CA GLY A 191 4.14 -15.08 2.81
C GLY A 191 3.75 -15.75 4.12
N ARG A 192 2.85 -16.73 3.99
CA ARG A 192 2.40 -17.59 5.08
C ARG A 192 3.19 -18.89 5.07
N MET A 193 3.85 -19.23 6.17
CA MET A 193 4.64 -20.46 6.25
C MET A 193 3.69 -21.66 6.36
N THR A 194 3.82 -22.62 5.45
CA THR A 194 3.08 -23.88 5.53
C THR A 194 3.67 -24.80 6.60
N PHE A 195 2.90 -25.78 7.05
CA PHE A 195 3.41 -26.79 7.99
C PHE A 195 4.57 -27.61 7.38
N ASP A 196 4.52 -27.89 6.07
CA ASP A 196 5.60 -28.59 5.38
C ASP A 196 6.88 -27.74 5.29
N GLN A 197 6.73 -26.43 5.08
CA GLN A 197 7.86 -25.49 5.13
C GLN A 197 8.48 -25.42 6.52
N LEU A 198 7.66 -25.31 7.57
CA LEU A 198 8.14 -25.33 8.96
C LEU A 198 8.98 -26.59 9.23
N ASN A 199 8.43 -27.75 8.90
CA ASN A 199 9.12 -29.03 9.10
C ASN A 199 10.41 -29.11 8.29
N ALA A 200 10.42 -28.66 7.05
CA ALA A 200 11.62 -28.65 6.23
C ALA A 200 12.69 -27.70 6.76
N TYR A 201 12.32 -26.49 7.17
CA TYR A 201 13.24 -25.48 7.70
C TYR A 201 13.86 -25.90 9.04
N GLN A 202 13.10 -26.60 9.89
CA GLN A 202 13.61 -27.14 11.17
C GLN A 202 14.50 -28.39 11.01
N ASN A 203 14.41 -29.08 9.86
CA ASN A 203 15.11 -30.35 9.62
C ASN A 203 15.97 -30.30 8.34
N LEU A 204 16.62 -29.17 8.08
CA LEU A 204 17.48 -29.00 6.91
C LEU A 204 18.63 -30.00 6.92
N GLN A 205 18.95 -30.51 5.73
CA GLN A 205 20.08 -31.40 5.50
C GLN A 205 20.84 -30.93 4.28
N VAL A 206 22.18 -30.98 4.35
CA VAL A 206 23.07 -30.64 3.24
C VAL A 206 23.93 -31.85 2.86
N PRO A 207 24.42 -31.93 1.62
CA PRO A 207 25.37 -32.96 1.23
C PRO A 207 26.63 -32.88 2.09
N ARG A 208 27.08 -34.04 2.57
CA ARG A 208 28.37 -34.19 3.21
C ARG A 208 29.45 -33.99 2.14
N LEU A 209 30.39 -33.08 2.39
CA LEU A 209 31.46 -32.78 1.45
C LEU A 209 32.73 -33.59 1.76
N ASP A 210 33.50 -33.92 0.71
CA ASP A 210 34.85 -34.48 0.82
C ASP A 210 35.89 -33.39 1.19
N ALA A 211 37.17 -33.79 1.27
CA ALA A 211 38.27 -32.87 1.59
C ALA A 211 38.51 -31.77 0.54
N ASN A 212 37.95 -31.93 -0.67
CA ASN A 212 38.05 -30.99 -1.78
C ASN A 212 36.78 -30.13 -1.95
N GLY A 213 35.75 -30.34 -1.11
CA GLY A 213 34.48 -29.62 -1.16
C GLY A 213 33.43 -30.22 -2.10
N ASN A 214 33.64 -31.44 -2.62
CA ASN A 214 32.68 -32.11 -3.50
C ASN A 214 31.66 -32.93 -2.68
N PRO A 215 30.37 -33.01 -3.10
CA PRO A 215 29.38 -33.88 -2.46
C PRO A 215 29.79 -35.36 -2.49
N LEU A 216 29.66 -36.05 -1.35
CA LEU A 216 29.84 -37.49 -1.27
C LEU A 216 28.60 -38.21 -1.82
N LEU A 217 28.80 -39.00 -2.88
CA LEU A 217 27.77 -39.82 -3.52
C LEU A 217 27.83 -41.27 -3.06
N PHE A 218 26.68 -41.92 -2.95
CA PHE A 218 26.54 -43.32 -2.59
C PHE A 218 25.65 -44.05 -3.61
N ASP A 219 26.02 -45.28 -3.96
CA ASP A 219 25.22 -46.14 -4.84
C ASP A 219 23.97 -46.68 -4.11
N ARG A 220 23.09 -47.40 -4.81
CA ARG A 220 21.88 -48.02 -4.21
C ARG A 220 22.17 -49.03 -3.11
N GLN A 221 23.41 -49.51 -3.01
CA GLN A 221 23.87 -50.48 -2.02
C GLN A 221 24.54 -49.80 -0.82
N GLY A 222 24.66 -48.47 -0.82
CA GLY A 222 25.26 -47.68 0.25
C GLY A 222 26.79 -47.63 0.20
N ASN A 223 27.41 -47.95 -0.93
CA ASN A 223 28.86 -47.80 -1.11
C ASN A 223 29.21 -46.40 -1.61
N LEU A 224 30.34 -45.87 -1.14
CA LEU A 224 30.85 -44.58 -1.58
C LEU A 224 31.24 -44.63 -3.07
N VAL A 225 30.71 -43.69 -3.85
CA VAL A 225 31.03 -43.48 -5.26
C VAL A 225 32.10 -42.39 -5.34
N LEU A 226 33.28 -42.77 -5.87
CA LEU A 226 34.35 -41.81 -6.12
C LEU A 226 33.97 -40.92 -7.30
N THR A 227 34.29 -39.62 -7.23
CA THR A 227 34.03 -38.66 -8.30
C THR A 227 35.33 -38.10 -8.90
N ASP A 228 35.29 -37.71 -10.17
CA ASP A 228 36.36 -36.95 -10.79
C ASP A 228 36.41 -35.48 -10.30
N ALA A 229 37.37 -34.71 -10.80
CA ALA A 229 37.54 -33.29 -10.45
C ALA A 229 36.38 -32.38 -10.88
N PHE A 230 35.40 -32.91 -11.63
CA PHE A 230 34.19 -32.21 -12.06
C PHE A 230 32.94 -32.74 -11.35
N GLY A 231 33.08 -33.59 -10.32
CA GLY A 231 31.97 -34.15 -9.55
C GLY A 231 31.23 -35.29 -10.25
N ARG A 232 31.78 -35.87 -11.32
CA ARG A 232 31.15 -36.98 -12.05
C ARG A 232 31.57 -38.34 -11.49
N PRO A 233 30.68 -39.33 -11.36
CA PRO A 233 31.03 -40.66 -10.89
C PRO A 233 32.15 -41.29 -11.72
N LEU A 234 33.18 -41.79 -11.05
CA LEU A 234 34.18 -42.67 -11.65
C LEU A 234 33.57 -44.07 -11.82
N PRO A 235 34.05 -44.87 -12.80
CA PRO A 235 33.61 -46.25 -12.95
C PRO A 235 33.82 -47.07 -11.68
N ASP A 236 32.97 -48.06 -11.44
CA ASP A 236 33.13 -48.99 -10.33
C ASP A 236 34.44 -49.81 -10.44
N VAL A 237 34.74 -50.63 -9.42
CA VAL A 237 35.94 -51.48 -9.41
C VAL A 237 36.02 -52.50 -10.54
N TYR A 238 34.93 -52.68 -11.30
CA TYR A 238 34.81 -53.55 -12.47
C TYR A 238 34.83 -52.78 -13.79
N GLY A 239 34.97 -51.45 -13.75
CA GLY A 239 34.99 -50.57 -14.93
C GLY A 239 33.62 -50.21 -15.49
N ASN A 240 32.53 -50.51 -14.78
CA ASN A 240 31.18 -50.13 -15.21
C ASN A 240 30.92 -48.65 -14.89
N ALA A 241 30.33 -47.92 -15.84
CA ALA A 241 29.90 -46.56 -15.61
C ALA A 241 28.76 -46.51 -14.59
N ILE A 242 28.93 -45.74 -13.52
CA ILE A 242 27.87 -45.46 -12.53
C ILE A 242 27.08 -44.25 -13.03
N SER A 243 25.77 -44.41 -13.23
CA SER A 243 24.90 -43.28 -13.58
C SER A 243 24.64 -42.41 -12.36
N LEU A 244 24.70 -41.09 -12.52
CA LEU A 244 24.27 -40.13 -11.50
C LEU A 244 22.82 -40.36 -11.03
N SER A 245 21.96 -40.90 -11.90
CA SER A 245 20.57 -41.25 -11.56
C SER A 245 20.44 -42.43 -10.60
N ASP A 246 21.51 -43.21 -10.41
CA ASP A 246 21.56 -44.36 -9.51
C ASP A 246 22.32 -44.06 -8.20
N THR A 247 22.74 -42.80 -8.02
CA THR A 247 23.43 -42.32 -6.83
C THR A 247 22.55 -41.42 -5.97
N HIS A 248 22.83 -41.37 -4.68
CA HIS A 248 22.23 -40.43 -3.74
C HIS A 248 23.33 -39.78 -2.89
N HIS A 249 23.11 -38.54 -2.43
CA HIS A 249 24.07 -37.89 -1.53
C HIS A 249 23.98 -38.43 -0.10
N SER A 250 25.11 -38.47 0.60
CA SER A 250 25.10 -38.57 2.05
C SER A 250 24.76 -37.21 2.64
N LEU A 251 23.74 -37.19 3.50
CA LEU A 251 23.22 -35.96 4.07
C LEU A 251 23.62 -35.82 5.54
N VAL A 252 23.92 -34.59 5.96
CA VAL A 252 24.18 -34.24 7.36
C VAL A 252 23.23 -33.13 7.82
N PRO A 253 22.82 -33.10 9.11
CA PRO A 253 22.00 -32.02 9.63
C PRO A 253 22.66 -30.66 9.41
N ALA A 254 21.86 -29.69 8.96
CA ALA A 254 22.25 -28.31 8.80
C ALA A 254 21.21 -27.39 9.45
N ARG A 255 21.61 -26.15 9.70
CA ARG A 255 20.72 -25.09 10.17
C ARG A 255 21.11 -23.79 9.48
N PHE A 256 20.11 -23.04 9.03
CA PHE A 256 20.30 -21.66 8.62
C PHE A 256 19.84 -20.67 9.70
N LEU A 257 18.98 -21.12 10.61
CA LEU A 257 18.34 -20.35 11.67
C LEU A 257 18.02 -21.28 12.86
N ASP A 258 17.88 -20.75 14.08
CA ASP A 258 17.50 -21.58 15.21
C ASP A 258 16.02 -22.04 15.12
N ALA A 259 15.75 -23.27 15.55
CA ALA A 259 14.43 -23.88 15.40
C ALA A 259 13.30 -23.10 16.11
N ALA A 260 13.63 -22.41 17.21
CA ALA A 260 12.69 -21.55 17.93
C ALA A 260 12.33 -20.28 17.13
N GLU A 261 13.29 -19.72 16.40
CA GLU A 261 13.09 -18.54 15.54
C GLU A 261 12.24 -18.91 14.31
N ILE A 262 12.46 -20.10 13.74
CA ILE A 262 11.62 -20.65 12.66
C ILE A 262 10.19 -20.88 13.17
N GLN A 263 10.04 -21.43 14.38
CA GLN A 263 8.72 -21.65 14.98
C GLN A 263 7.98 -20.33 15.25
N ASP A 264 8.70 -19.30 15.72
CA ASP A 264 8.12 -17.96 15.92
C ASP A 264 7.64 -17.37 14.59
N LEU A 265 8.48 -17.42 13.55
CA LEU A 265 8.11 -16.97 12.20
C LEU A 265 6.90 -17.73 11.65
N TYR A 266 6.85 -19.05 11.84
CA TYR A 266 5.68 -19.85 11.46
C TYR A 266 4.42 -19.32 12.15
N ASN A 267 4.43 -19.23 13.47
CA ASN A 267 3.28 -18.80 14.27
C ASN A 267 2.79 -17.40 13.85
N ARG A 268 3.73 -16.47 13.65
CA ARG A 268 3.46 -15.06 13.30
C ARG A 268 3.10 -14.82 11.83
N SER A 269 3.32 -15.80 10.96
CA SER A 269 2.93 -15.72 9.55
C SER A 269 1.53 -16.25 9.26
N GLN A 270 0.86 -16.89 10.25
CA GLN A 270 -0.43 -17.54 10.01
C GLN A 270 -1.59 -16.56 9.77
N ASP A 271 -1.42 -15.29 10.13
CA ASP A 271 -2.38 -14.22 9.89
C ASP A 271 -2.19 -13.51 8.52
N VAL A 272 -1.15 -13.88 7.77
CA VAL A 272 -0.90 -13.38 6.41
C VAL A 272 -1.97 -13.96 5.47
N PRO A 273 -2.75 -13.12 4.78
CA PRO A 273 -3.75 -13.58 3.84
C PRO A 273 -3.06 -14.19 2.59
N LEU A 274 -3.68 -15.21 1.99
CA LEU A 274 -3.15 -15.86 0.79
C LEU A 274 -3.32 -15.01 -0.48
N GLN A 275 -4.16 -13.98 -0.41
CA GLN A 275 -4.40 -13.00 -1.47
C GLN A 275 -4.40 -11.61 -0.83
N SER A 276 -3.76 -10.63 -1.47
CA SER A 276 -3.77 -9.26 -0.98
C SER A 276 -5.20 -8.71 -0.92
N GLY A 277 -5.51 -7.97 0.16
CA GLY A 277 -6.79 -7.32 0.32
C GLY A 277 -7.07 -6.30 -0.78
N THR A 278 -8.36 -6.16 -1.15
CA THR A 278 -8.82 -5.17 -2.14
C THR A 278 -8.72 -3.73 -1.63
N GLY A 279 -8.52 -3.53 -0.33
CA GLY A 279 -8.51 -2.21 0.31
C GLY A 279 -9.91 -1.58 0.33
N TYR A 280 -9.93 -0.26 0.16
CA TYR A 280 -11.11 0.58 0.25
C TYR A 280 -11.25 1.38 -1.05
N SER A 281 -12.41 1.36 -1.69
CA SER A 281 -12.65 2.16 -2.88
C SER A 281 -14.02 2.80 -2.91
N ILE A 282 -14.07 3.96 -3.55
CA ILE A 282 -15.30 4.69 -3.82
C ILE A 282 -15.36 5.05 -5.31
N SER A 283 -16.47 4.71 -5.94
CA SER A 283 -16.81 5.14 -7.29
C SER A 283 -17.96 6.16 -7.25
N GLY A 284 -18.05 6.99 -8.28
CA GLY A 284 -19.04 8.07 -8.38
C GLY A 284 -18.65 9.31 -7.55
N PRO A 285 -19.59 10.27 -7.40
CA PRO A 285 -19.36 11.56 -6.76
C PRO A 285 -19.51 11.56 -5.23
N GLY A 286 -19.50 12.74 -4.61
CA GLY A 286 -19.75 12.90 -3.18
C GLY A 286 -18.50 12.65 -2.32
N LYS A 287 -18.64 11.86 -1.25
CA LYS A 287 -17.54 11.63 -0.29
C LYS A 287 -17.47 10.19 0.22
N LEU A 288 -16.24 9.73 0.49
CA LEU A 288 -15.95 8.59 1.37
C LEU A 288 -15.26 9.12 2.63
N THR A 289 -15.80 8.84 3.81
CA THR A 289 -15.17 9.17 5.09
C THR A 289 -14.81 7.88 5.83
N ILE A 290 -13.54 7.76 6.23
CA ILE A 290 -13.01 6.65 7.03
C ILE A 290 -12.54 7.22 8.37
N ASN A 291 -13.03 6.67 9.48
CA ASN A 291 -12.58 7.00 10.83
C ASN A 291 -12.04 5.73 11.51
N ALA A 292 -10.86 5.80 12.11
CA ALA A 292 -10.30 4.70 12.91
C ALA A 292 -9.35 5.18 14.00
N ARG A 293 -8.91 4.27 14.89
CA ARG A 293 -7.83 4.59 15.84
C ARG A 293 -6.49 4.69 15.11
N ASN A 294 -6.05 3.60 14.49
CA ASN A 294 -4.88 3.55 13.60
C ASN A 294 -5.28 2.90 12.28
N ALA A 295 -4.47 3.12 11.24
CA ALA A 295 -4.58 2.37 9.99
C ALA A 295 -3.20 1.88 9.54
N ASP A 296 -3.06 0.57 9.44
CA ASP A 296 -2.03 -0.07 8.63
C ASP A 296 -2.71 -0.61 7.36
N LEU A 297 -2.39 0.02 6.22
CA LEU A 297 -2.96 -0.37 4.93
C LEU A 297 -2.18 -1.52 4.27
N GLY A 298 -1.00 -1.86 4.79
CA GLY A 298 -0.17 -2.95 4.33
C GLY A 298 0.22 -2.86 2.86
N ASP A 299 -0.01 -3.94 2.10
CA ASP A 299 0.22 -4.08 0.66
C ASP A 299 -1.07 -4.13 -0.17
N THR A 300 -2.19 -3.69 0.41
CA THR A 300 -3.48 -3.66 -0.29
C THR A 300 -3.49 -2.64 -1.41
N ALA A 301 -4.58 -2.60 -2.19
CA ALA A 301 -4.81 -1.49 -3.11
C ALA A 301 -4.95 -0.12 -2.38
N GLY A 302 -5.03 -0.13 -1.04
CA GLY A 302 -5.11 1.02 -0.17
C GLY A 302 -6.47 1.69 -0.20
N ILE A 303 -6.53 3.03 -0.24
CA ILE A 303 -7.79 3.79 -0.35
C ILE A 303 -7.84 4.47 -1.71
N VAL A 304 -8.87 4.21 -2.52
CA VAL A 304 -8.92 4.68 -3.90
C VAL A 304 -10.27 5.33 -4.22
N SER A 305 -10.26 6.63 -4.55
CA SER A 305 -11.35 7.27 -5.26
C SER A 305 -11.19 7.06 -6.76
N ARG A 306 -12.13 6.32 -7.34
CA ARG A 306 -12.09 5.84 -8.73
C ARG A 306 -12.93 6.70 -9.68
N GLY A 307 -13.81 7.54 -9.14
CA GLY A 307 -14.81 8.25 -9.95
C GLY A 307 -15.60 7.27 -10.83
N PRO A 308 -15.70 7.51 -12.15
CA PRO A 308 -16.44 6.62 -13.06
C PRO A 308 -15.58 5.52 -13.70
N ALA A 309 -14.34 5.27 -13.23
CA ALA A 309 -13.41 4.35 -13.87
C ALA A 309 -13.93 2.90 -13.97
N ASP A 310 -14.54 2.41 -12.89
CA ASP A 310 -15.07 1.05 -12.81
C ASP A 310 -16.50 0.96 -13.35
N ASN A 311 -17.29 2.04 -13.20
CA ASN A 311 -18.66 2.14 -13.69
C ASN A 311 -18.85 3.47 -14.45
N SER A 312 -18.83 3.40 -15.78
CA SER A 312 -18.94 4.58 -16.64
C SER A 312 -20.31 5.26 -16.57
N ALA A 313 -21.35 4.55 -16.12
CA ALA A 313 -22.68 5.12 -15.88
C ALA A 313 -22.70 6.18 -14.77
N LEU A 314 -21.63 6.27 -13.98
CA LEU A 314 -21.46 7.29 -12.94
C LEU A 314 -20.91 8.62 -13.48
N ALA A 315 -20.34 8.65 -14.69
CA ALA A 315 -19.71 9.84 -15.25
C ALA A 315 -20.65 11.08 -15.32
N PRO A 316 -21.95 10.94 -15.67
CA PRO A 316 -22.88 12.06 -15.67
C PRO A 316 -23.25 12.59 -14.28
N LEU A 317 -22.94 11.84 -13.20
CA LEU A 317 -23.39 12.16 -11.85
C LEU A 317 -22.49 13.19 -11.14
N GLY A 318 -21.27 13.40 -11.62
CA GLY A 318 -20.37 14.43 -11.11
C GLY A 318 -18.90 14.00 -11.05
N PRO A 319 -18.03 14.86 -10.48
CA PRO A 319 -16.61 14.54 -10.28
C PRO A 319 -16.43 13.38 -9.31
N ALA A 320 -15.24 12.78 -9.26
CA ALA A 320 -14.96 11.70 -8.32
C ALA A 320 -15.12 12.13 -6.86
N ALA A 321 -15.54 11.18 -6.01
CA ALA A 321 -15.71 11.41 -4.59
C ALA A 321 -14.41 11.89 -3.92
N SER A 322 -14.52 12.82 -2.99
CA SER A 322 -13.40 13.15 -2.09
C SER A 322 -13.24 12.07 -1.03
N VAL A 323 -12.01 11.84 -0.56
CA VAL A 323 -11.68 10.87 0.48
C VAL A 323 -11.24 11.61 1.74
N GLY A 324 -11.94 11.40 2.83
CA GLY A 324 -11.53 11.82 4.17
C GLY A 324 -11.04 10.63 4.98
N LEU A 325 -9.82 10.70 5.53
CA LEU A 325 -9.29 9.73 6.49
C LEU A 325 -8.98 10.43 7.81
N ASN A 326 -9.67 10.07 8.88
CA ASN A 326 -9.45 10.62 10.20
C ASN A 326 -8.98 9.52 11.15
N LEU A 327 -7.75 9.64 11.64
CA LEU A 327 -7.17 8.70 12.60
C LEU A 327 -6.86 9.41 13.89
N SER A 328 -7.16 8.81 15.04
CA SER A 328 -6.70 9.35 16.33
C SER A 328 -5.23 9.06 16.61
N GLY A 329 -4.66 8.05 15.95
CA GLY A 329 -3.29 7.57 16.07
C GLY A 329 -2.57 7.59 14.72
N ASP A 330 -1.83 6.53 14.42
CA ASP A 330 -0.86 6.47 13.32
C ASP A 330 -1.45 5.96 12.00
N LEU A 331 -0.87 6.42 10.89
CA LEU A 331 -1.04 5.88 9.55
C LEU A 331 0.27 5.22 9.09
N ASN A 332 0.20 3.92 8.78
CA ASN A 332 1.29 3.16 8.17
C ASN A 332 0.87 2.65 6.79
N MET A 333 1.72 2.88 5.80
CA MET A 333 1.50 2.48 4.41
C MET A 333 2.76 1.81 3.85
N PHE A 334 2.94 0.54 4.19
CA PHE A 334 4.14 -0.22 3.81
C PHE A 334 4.32 -0.34 2.28
N ALA A 335 3.28 -0.79 1.59
CA ALA A 335 3.27 -0.95 0.14
C ALA A 335 1.92 -0.60 -0.50
N SER A 336 1.15 0.26 0.17
CA SER A 336 -0.18 0.69 -0.24
C SER A 336 -0.20 2.11 -0.80
N ARG A 337 -1.39 2.55 -1.22
CA ARG A 337 -1.62 3.87 -1.79
C ARG A 337 -2.91 4.52 -1.29
N ILE A 338 -2.94 5.84 -1.24
CA ILE A 338 -4.17 6.62 -1.05
C ILE A 338 -4.30 7.53 -2.26
N VAL A 339 -5.30 7.26 -3.11
CA VAL A 339 -5.32 7.78 -4.48
C VAL A 339 -6.66 8.38 -4.85
N SER A 340 -6.60 9.48 -5.59
CA SER A 340 -7.72 9.99 -6.38
C SER A 340 -7.38 9.90 -7.86
N SER A 341 -8.09 9.05 -8.62
CA SER A 341 -7.82 8.86 -10.05
C SER A 341 -8.54 9.87 -10.94
N ALA A 342 -9.64 10.47 -10.47
CA ALA A 342 -10.53 11.35 -11.23
C ALA A 342 -10.83 12.70 -10.51
N GLY A 343 -9.94 13.16 -9.63
CA GLY A 343 -9.92 14.55 -9.18
C GLY A 343 -10.71 14.89 -7.92
N GLY A 344 -11.20 13.89 -7.18
CA GLY A 344 -11.66 14.10 -5.80
C GLY A 344 -10.50 14.47 -4.87
N ASN A 345 -10.75 15.28 -3.84
CA ASN A 345 -9.73 15.68 -2.89
C ASN A 345 -9.34 14.53 -1.95
N LEU A 346 -8.12 14.57 -1.41
CA LEU A 346 -7.64 13.66 -0.38
C LEU A 346 -7.36 14.46 0.90
N ASP A 347 -8.20 14.29 1.92
CA ASP A 347 -8.11 14.98 3.20
C ASP A 347 -7.77 13.98 4.32
N LEU A 348 -6.53 14.01 4.81
CA LEU A 348 -6.01 13.09 5.81
C LEU A 348 -5.69 13.84 7.10
N ASN A 349 -6.42 13.54 8.17
CA ASN A 349 -6.20 14.08 9.52
C ASN A 349 -5.75 12.96 10.46
N ILE A 350 -4.47 12.92 10.78
CA ILE A 350 -3.82 11.82 11.49
C ILE A 350 -3.33 12.33 12.84
N GLY A 351 -3.87 11.82 13.95
CA GLY A 351 -3.53 12.27 15.30
C GLY A 351 -2.09 11.94 15.72
N GLY A 352 -1.54 10.88 15.14
CA GLY A 352 -0.17 10.40 15.37
C GLY A 352 0.77 10.70 14.20
N LYS A 353 1.60 9.72 13.85
CA LYS A 353 2.61 9.79 12.80
C LYS A 353 2.08 9.25 11.47
N VAL A 354 2.69 9.69 10.37
CA VAL A 354 2.47 9.16 9.03
C VAL A 354 3.77 8.52 8.54
N GLN A 355 3.71 7.25 8.18
CA GLN A 355 4.84 6.50 7.60
C GLN A 355 4.42 5.92 6.26
N LEU A 356 5.09 6.37 5.19
CA LEU A 356 4.82 5.95 3.83
C LEU A 356 6.02 5.17 3.31
N GLY A 357 5.80 3.98 2.75
CA GLY A 357 6.85 3.12 2.25
C GLY A 357 7.42 2.15 3.29
N SER A 358 8.55 1.55 2.93
CA SER A 358 9.29 0.63 3.78
C SER A 358 10.65 1.24 4.14
N PRO A 359 11.04 1.27 5.43
CA PRO A 359 12.39 1.65 5.80
C PRO A 359 13.42 0.54 5.49
N ASP A 360 12.95 -0.67 5.16
CA ASP A 360 13.82 -1.81 4.94
C ASP A 360 14.29 -1.91 3.48
N ALA A 361 15.55 -1.54 3.26
CA ALA A 361 16.19 -1.57 1.95
C ALA A 361 16.30 -2.99 1.35
N ALA A 362 16.17 -4.05 2.16
CA ALA A 362 16.17 -5.44 1.69
C ALA A 362 14.92 -5.78 0.88
N ILE A 363 13.80 -5.09 1.13
CA ILE A 363 12.53 -5.36 0.44
C ILE A 363 12.51 -4.61 -0.90
N LYS A 364 12.44 -5.36 -1.99
CA LYS A 364 12.32 -4.82 -3.35
C LYS A 364 10.93 -5.15 -3.92
N PHE A 365 10.18 -4.11 -4.26
CA PHE A 365 8.85 -4.25 -4.86
C PHE A 365 8.99 -4.31 -6.38
N LYS A 366 8.76 -5.50 -6.96
CA LYS A 366 8.71 -5.72 -8.42
C LYS A 366 7.27 -5.43 -8.86
N ASN A 367 7.06 -4.40 -9.69
CA ASN A 367 5.74 -3.92 -10.16
C ASN A 367 4.92 -3.16 -9.10
N ASP A 368 5.44 -2.02 -8.65
CA ASP A 368 4.74 -1.11 -7.75
C ASP A 368 3.64 -0.31 -8.52
N PRO A 369 2.35 -0.43 -8.16
CA PRO A 369 1.24 0.26 -8.83
C PRO A 369 1.13 1.76 -8.49
N GLY A 370 2.24 2.36 -8.04
CA GLY A 370 2.31 3.69 -7.46
C GLY A 370 1.96 3.65 -5.97
N ARG A 371 2.96 3.46 -5.11
CA ARG A 371 2.85 3.64 -3.64
C ARG A 371 2.75 5.11 -3.26
N GLY A 372 2.18 5.35 -2.08
CA GLY A 372 2.10 6.68 -1.47
C GLY A 372 0.74 7.35 -1.61
N ILE A 373 0.71 8.65 -1.37
CA ILE A 373 -0.52 9.44 -1.38
C ILE A 373 -0.50 10.30 -2.64
N PHE A 374 -1.44 10.14 -3.57
CA PHE A 374 -1.42 10.99 -4.76
C PHE A 374 -2.76 11.21 -5.45
N SER A 375 -2.84 12.34 -6.14
CA SER A 375 -3.93 12.68 -7.03
C SER A 375 -3.40 12.59 -8.46
N ALA A 376 -4.01 11.72 -9.25
CA ALA A 376 -3.71 11.58 -10.67
C ALA A 376 -4.42 12.64 -11.52
N SER A 377 -5.25 13.49 -10.92
CA SER A 377 -5.97 14.58 -11.59
C SER A 377 -5.84 15.86 -10.75
N SER A 378 -6.76 16.82 -10.91
CA SER A 378 -6.66 18.15 -10.28
C SER A 378 -7.10 18.20 -8.82
N GLY A 379 -7.32 17.07 -8.16
CA GLY A 379 -7.74 17.02 -6.75
C GLY A 379 -6.63 17.47 -5.81
N ASP A 380 -6.98 18.26 -4.81
CA ASP A 380 -6.06 18.74 -3.77
C ASP A 380 -5.75 17.61 -2.77
N ILE A 381 -4.57 17.69 -2.14
CA ILE A 381 -4.11 16.74 -1.12
C ILE A 381 -3.75 17.51 0.14
N ASN A 382 -4.43 17.21 1.23
CA ASN A 382 -4.17 17.75 2.56
C ASN A 382 -3.77 16.61 3.50
N VAL A 383 -2.52 16.60 3.96
CA VAL A 383 -2.01 15.64 4.96
C VAL A 383 -1.61 16.40 6.21
N ILE A 384 -2.39 16.23 7.27
CA ILE A 384 -2.12 16.82 8.58
C ILE A 384 -1.84 15.71 9.58
N ALA A 385 -0.67 15.73 10.21
CA ALA A 385 -0.26 14.77 11.22
C ALA A 385 0.01 15.45 12.57
N GLY A 386 -0.36 14.81 13.68
CA GLY A 386 -0.02 15.28 15.01
C GLY A 386 1.47 15.12 15.34
N GLY A 387 2.09 14.07 14.80
CA GLY A 387 3.52 13.75 14.87
C GLY A 387 4.23 13.81 13.52
N ASP A 388 5.34 13.10 13.39
CA ASP A 388 6.19 13.13 12.19
C ASP A 388 5.46 12.62 10.93
N ILE A 389 5.81 13.20 9.78
CA ILE A 389 5.46 12.69 8.45
C ILE A 389 6.74 12.23 7.76
N ASN A 390 6.85 10.93 7.51
CA ASN A 390 8.01 10.31 6.89
C ASN A 390 7.61 9.65 5.57
N VAL A 391 8.10 10.19 4.46
CA VAL A 391 7.77 9.72 3.10
C VAL A 391 8.64 8.52 2.67
N GLN A 392 9.78 8.29 3.33
CA GLN A 392 10.73 7.19 3.08
C GLN A 392 11.00 6.97 1.57
N ASP A 393 10.73 5.77 1.04
CA ASP A 393 10.92 5.41 -0.38
C ASP A 393 9.66 5.65 -1.24
N SER A 394 8.69 6.40 -0.72
CA SER A 394 7.36 6.64 -1.30
C SER A 394 7.18 8.09 -1.75
N ARG A 395 5.94 8.60 -1.79
CA ARG A 395 5.61 9.97 -2.22
C ARG A 395 4.33 10.52 -1.62
N ILE A 396 4.22 11.85 -1.63
CA ILE A 396 2.96 12.59 -1.57
C ILE A 396 2.92 13.52 -2.79
N ALA A 397 1.98 13.30 -3.72
CA ALA A 397 2.08 13.92 -5.03
C ALA A 397 0.76 14.35 -5.69
N SER A 398 0.72 15.55 -6.29
CA SER A 398 -0.35 15.97 -7.20
C SER A 398 0.17 16.00 -8.64
N TYR A 399 -0.45 15.25 -9.56
CA TYR A 399 0.07 15.07 -10.93
C TYR A 399 -0.62 15.91 -12.01
N ASP A 400 -1.73 16.57 -11.69
CA ASP A 400 -2.46 17.38 -12.67
C ASP A 400 -2.93 18.73 -12.12
N GLY A 401 -2.04 19.39 -11.37
CA GLY A 401 -2.21 20.77 -10.91
C GLY A 401 -3.05 20.99 -9.65
N GLY A 402 -3.38 19.93 -8.90
CA GLY A 402 -3.90 20.05 -7.54
C GLY A 402 -2.85 20.57 -6.56
N ASN A 403 -3.28 21.24 -5.48
CA ASN A 403 -2.40 21.72 -4.42
C ASN A 403 -2.03 20.59 -3.44
N LEU A 404 -0.89 20.77 -2.79
CA LEU A 404 -0.36 19.86 -1.78
C LEU A 404 -0.10 20.62 -0.48
N LEU A 405 -0.82 20.27 0.59
CA LEU A 405 -0.54 20.71 1.95
C LEU A 405 -0.04 19.52 2.77
N VAL A 406 1.16 19.66 3.35
CA VAL A 406 1.76 18.65 4.25
C VAL A 406 2.14 19.33 5.56
N ARG A 407 1.46 18.98 6.64
CA ARG A 407 1.64 19.66 7.93
C ARG A 407 1.86 18.68 9.06
N SER A 408 2.97 18.83 9.79
CA SER A 408 3.19 18.16 11.06
C SER A 408 3.02 19.14 12.21
N LEU A 409 2.07 18.90 13.11
CA LEU A 409 1.72 19.83 14.19
C LEU A 409 2.77 19.89 15.30
N ASN A 410 3.39 18.76 15.63
CA ASN A 410 4.38 18.68 16.71
C ASN A 410 5.66 17.93 16.32
N GLY A 411 5.82 17.53 15.06
CA GLY A 411 6.96 16.76 14.59
C GLY A 411 7.59 17.35 13.33
N ASN A 412 8.32 16.50 12.63
CA ASN A 412 9.06 16.84 11.44
C ASN A 412 8.31 16.40 10.17
N VAL A 413 8.70 16.98 9.04
CA VAL A 413 8.38 16.45 7.72
C VAL A 413 9.68 16.02 7.04
N ASN A 414 9.80 14.74 6.72
CA ASN A 414 10.88 14.19 5.91
C ASN A 414 10.31 13.73 4.57
N ALA A 415 10.70 14.43 3.49
CA ALA A 415 10.31 14.12 2.11
C ALA A 415 11.01 12.87 1.55
N GLY A 416 11.74 12.12 2.36
CA GLY A 416 12.11 10.74 2.07
C GLY A 416 13.50 10.55 1.49
N ASP A 417 13.88 9.27 1.35
CA ASP A 417 15.25 8.83 1.07
C ASP A 417 15.53 8.57 -0.40
N GLY A 418 14.57 8.88 -1.28
CA GLY A 418 14.76 8.80 -2.72
C GLY A 418 14.75 7.37 -3.26
N ARG A 419 13.75 7.03 -4.06
CA ARG A 419 13.77 5.81 -4.90
C ARG A 419 13.90 6.19 -6.37
N VAL A 420 14.88 5.60 -7.05
CA VAL A 420 15.23 5.89 -8.46
C VAL A 420 14.38 5.03 -9.42
N ASP A 421 13.09 4.92 -9.15
CA ASP A 421 12.17 4.24 -10.06
C ASP A 421 11.05 5.15 -10.56
N THR A 422 10.65 4.89 -11.78
CA THR A 422 9.45 5.49 -12.36
C THR A 422 8.27 4.59 -12.04
N GLN A 423 7.10 5.18 -11.77
CA GLN A 423 5.87 4.41 -11.55
C GLN A 423 4.81 4.75 -12.57
N THR A 424 3.92 3.79 -12.80
CA THR A 424 2.75 4.02 -13.65
C THR A 424 1.60 4.51 -12.78
N VAL A 425 1.10 5.71 -13.07
CA VAL A 425 -0.12 6.27 -12.50
C VAL A 425 -1.22 6.26 -13.55
N SER A 426 -2.43 5.85 -13.16
CA SER A 426 -3.60 5.86 -14.02
C SER A 426 -4.52 7.02 -13.66
N GLN A 427 -4.72 7.93 -14.61
CA GLN A 427 -5.70 9.00 -14.55
C GLN A 427 -6.99 8.57 -15.24
N THR A 428 -8.13 8.85 -14.63
CA THR A 428 -9.45 8.65 -15.24
C THR A 428 -9.93 9.98 -15.81
N ARG A 429 -10.20 10.03 -17.12
CA ARG A 429 -10.70 11.20 -17.83
C ARG A 429 -12.10 10.93 -18.34
N VAL A 430 -12.97 11.93 -18.23
CA VAL A 430 -14.29 11.95 -18.84
C VAL A 430 -14.24 12.96 -19.99
N ASP A 431 -14.57 12.50 -21.19
CA ASP A 431 -14.79 13.41 -22.32
C ASP A 431 -16.03 14.27 -22.03
N PRO A 432 -15.89 15.61 -21.94
CA PRO A 432 -17.00 16.48 -21.58
C PRO A 432 -18.10 16.56 -22.65
N VAL A 433 -17.82 16.13 -23.89
CA VAL A 433 -18.77 16.14 -25.01
C VAL A 433 -19.47 14.79 -25.14
N THR A 434 -18.71 13.70 -25.15
CA THR A 434 -19.25 12.35 -25.40
C THR A 434 -19.64 11.62 -24.12
N GLY A 435 -19.17 12.05 -22.95
CA GLY A 435 -19.29 11.33 -21.68
C GLY A 435 -18.42 10.07 -21.61
N ALA A 436 -17.58 9.81 -22.62
CA ALA A 436 -16.73 8.63 -22.67
C ALA A 436 -15.70 8.66 -21.54
N VAL A 437 -15.64 7.57 -20.78
CA VAL A 437 -14.66 7.38 -19.71
C VAL A 437 -13.44 6.68 -20.28
N THR A 438 -12.26 7.27 -20.08
CA THR A 438 -10.98 6.68 -20.48
C THR A 438 -10.02 6.64 -19.31
N SER A 439 -9.25 5.56 -19.21
CA SER A 439 -8.16 5.45 -18.25
C SER A 439 -6.84 5.58 -18.98
N VAL A 440 -6.04 6.53 -18.52
CA VAL A 440 -4.82 6.97 -19.18
C VAL A 440 -3.65 6.72 -18.23
N SER A 441 -2.79 5.78 -18.58
CA SER A 441 -1.60 5.46 -17.79
C SER A 441 -0.42 6.34 -18.19
N ARG A 442 0.31 6.84 -17.19
CA ARG A 442 1.47 7.72 -17.34
C ARG A 442 2.60 7.21 -16.46
N VAL A 443 3.80 7.18 -17.02
CA VAL A 443 5.01 6.90 -16.25
C VAL A 443 5.48 8.21 -15.66
N ILE A 444 5.56 8.25 -14.34
CA ILE A 444 5.96 9.42 -13.56
C ILE A 444 7.27 9.13 -12.83
N PRO A 445 8.22 10.07 -12.80
CA PRO A 445 9.43 9.91 -12.03
C PRO A 445 9.20 10.25 -10.55
N GLY A 446 9.96 9.58 -9.67
CA GLY A 446 10.35 10.16 -8.39
C GLY A 446 9.62 9.66 -7.14
N SER A 447 10.14 10.18 -6.04
CA SER A 447 9.70 9.99 -4.66
C SER A 447 9.74 11.36 -3.97
N GLY A 448 9.17 11.47 -2.77
CA GLY A 448 9.11 12.72 -2.03
C GLY A 448 7.85 13.55 -2.26
N LEU A 449 7.96 14.88 -2.11
CA LEU A 449 6.82 15.79 -2.20
C LEU A 449 6.78 16.41 -3.59
N ILE A 450 5.73 16.12 -4.35
CA ILE A 450 5.69 16.42 -5.78
C ILE A 450 4.42 17.17 -6.16
N ALA A 451 4.54 18.24 -6.94
CA ALA A 451 3.43 18.84 -7.66
C ALA A 451 3.82 18.99 -9.13
N THR A 452 3.02 18.44 -10.03
CA THR A 452 3.29 18.52 -11.46
C THR A 452 2.01 18.57 -12.28
N THR A 453 2.17 18.74 -13.58
CA THR A 453 1.15 18.51 -14.61
C THR A 453 1.64 17.39 -15.53
N PHE A 454 0.75 16.75 -16.29
CA PHE A 454 1.19 15.81 -17.33
C PHE A 454 1.63 16.54 -18.61
N PRO A 455 2.53 15.94 -19.43
CA PRO A 455 2.93 16.48 -20.72
C PRO A 455 1.81 16.75 -21.72
N ASP A 456 0.66 16.08 -21.56
CA ASP A 456 -0.54 16.25 -22.38
C ASP A 456 -1.72 16.85 -21.59
N SER A 457 -1.43 17.41 -20.41
CA SER A 457 -2.45 17.99 -19.55
C SER A 457 -3.09 19.22 -20.20
N PRO A 458 -4.44 19.36 -20.13
CA PRO A 458 -5.11 20.60 -20.44
C PRO A 458 -4.94 21.64 -19.32
N ASN A 459 -4.55 21.23 -18.11
CA ASN A 459 -4.24 22.13 -17.02
C ASN A 459 -2.87 22.76 -17.25
N THR A 460 -2.86 24.06 -17.52
CA THR A 460 -1.63 24.80 -17.80
C THR A 460 -0.91 25.25 -16.54
N LYS A 461 -1.48 25.05 -15.35
CA LYS A 461 -0.92 25.52 -14.08
C LYS A 461 -0.63 24.34 -13.16
N VAL A 462 0.56 24.34 -12.57
CA VAL A 462 0.93 23.43 -11.48
C VAL A 462 0.39 23.96 -10.15
N GLY A 463 -0.01 23.04 -9.25
CA GLY A 463 -0.51 23.40 -7.92
C GLY A 463 0.60 23.79 -6.95
N ASP A 464 0.23 24.46 -5.87
CA ASP A 464 1.15 24.89 -4.82
C ASP A 464 1.60 23.70 -3.95
N ILE A 465 2.83 23.77 -3.42
CA ILE A 465 3.31 22.88 -2.35
C ILE A 465 3.49 23.71 -1.09
N THR A 466 2.77 23.37 -0.03
CA THR A 466 2.91 23.99 1.29
C THR A 466 3.32 22.94 2.31
N VAL A 467 4.44 23.17 3.00
CA VAL A 467 4.94 22.30 4.07
C VAL A 467 5.10 23.10 5.35
N GLU A 468 4.46 22.65 6.43
CA GLU A 468 4.44 23.35 7.71
C GLU A 468 4.83 22.44 8.88
N THR A 469 5.82 22.86 9.66
CA THR A 469 6.27 22.19 10.89
C THR A 469 6.46 23.19 12.02
N PRO A 470 5.37 23.74 12.60
CA PRO A 470 5.46 24.80 13.63
C PRO A 470 6.34 24.47 14.84
N LYS A 471 6.61 23.18 15.12
CA LYS A 471 7.49 22.72 16.21
C LYS A 471 8.55 21.71 15.77
N GLY A 472 8.89 21.68 14.50
CA GLY A 472 9.85 20.73 13.97
C GLY A 472 10.53 21.21 12.72
N ASN A 473 11.29 20.29 12.12
CA ASN A 473 12.14 20.54 10.98
C ASN A 473 11.51 20.02 9.68
N ILE A 474 11.95 20.60 8.57
CA ILE A 474 11.65 20.11 7.23
C ILE A 474 12.94 19.56 6.63
N VAL A 475 12.90 18.33 6.15
CA VAL A 475 14.03 17.67 5.48
C VAL A 475 13.58 17.23 4.09
N ALA A 476 14.25 17.71 3.04
CA ALA A 476 13.96 17.27 1.67
C ALA A 476 14.46 15.84 1.40
N GLY A 477 15.50 15.40 2.10
CA GLY A 477 16.15 14.11 1.87
C GLY A 477 16.56 13.92 0.40
N SER A 478 16.74 12.67 -0.02
CA SER A 478 17.00 12.36 -1.43
C SER A 478 15.71 12.27 -2.27
N GLY A 479 14.53 12.25 -1.64
CA GLY A 479 13.26 12.37 -2.36
C GLY A 479 13.06 13.75 -2.99
N GLY A 480 13.44 14.81 -2.27
CA GLY A 480 13.31 16.18 -2.73
C GLY A 480 11.89 16.74 -2.59
N ILE A 481 11.77 18.05 -2.82
CA ILE A 481 10.49 18.75 -2.91
C ILE A 481 10.44 19.43 -4.27
N VAL A 482 9.58 18.92 -5.16
CA VAL A 482 9.66 19.20 -6.59
C VAL A 482 8.32 19.67 -7.13
N GLN A 483 8.31 20.90 -7.65
CA GLN A 483 7.21 21.48 -8.40
C GLN A 483 7.67 21.77 -9.83
N VAL A 484 7.09 21.08 -10.82
CA VAL A 484 7.44 21.21 -12.24
C VAL A 484 6.18 21.25 -13.08
N ASN A 485 6.08 22.20 -14.00
CA ASN A 485 4.97 22.24 -14.95
C ASN A 485 5.40 21.60 -16.27
N LEU A 486 4.81 20.47 -16.63
CA LEU A 486 5.13 19.72 -17.85
C LEU A 486 4.10 19.93 -18.97
N ALA A 487 3.02 20.66 -18.73
CA ALA A 487 1.96 20.89 -19.70
C ALA A 487 2.52 21.51 -21.00
N PRO A 488 1.89 21.27 -22.18
CA PRO A 488 2.40 21.78 -23.47
C PRO A 488 2.54 23.29 -23.53
N ASN A 489 1.67 24.01 -22.80
CA ASN A 489 1.64 25.47 -22.73
C ASN A 489 1.62 25.90 -21.27
N PRO A 490 2.75 25.78 -20.54
CA PRO A 490 2.77 26.01 -19.12
C PRO A 490 2.60 27.52 -18.84
N THR A 491 1.62 27.87 -18.01
CA THR A 491 1.44 29.24 -17.52
C THR A 491 2.23 29.44 -16.23
N PRO A 492 2.91 30.59 -16.05
CA PRO A 492 3.56 30.93 -14.78
C PRO A 492 2.55 30.86 -13.62
N GLY A 493 2.95 30.20 -12.55
CA GLY A 493 2.10 29.99 -11.38
C GLY A 493 2.55 28.77 -10.60
N GLY A 494 2.24 28.75 -9.31
CA GLY A 494 2.76 27.75 -8.40
C GLY A 494 3.80 28.36 -7.46
N ARG A 495 3.75 27.93 -6.20
CA ARG A 495 4.74 28.25 -5.18
C ARG A 495 5.03 27.02 -4.32
N VAL A 496 6.30 26.81 -4.00
CA VAL A 496 6.73 25.92 -2.93
C VAL A 496 6.99 26.77 -1.69
N SER A 497 6.21 26.58 -0.62
CA SER A 497 6.33 27.30 0.65
C SER A 497 6.69 26.33 1.76
N LEU A 498 7.87 26.45 2.33
CA LEU A 498 8.35 25.65 3.47
C LEU A 498 8.45 26.55 4.72
N THR A 499 7.74 26.19 5.78
CA THR A 499 7.76 26.95 7.06
C THR A 499 8.10 26.03 8.23
N ALA A 500 9.23 26.27 8.90
CA ALA A 500 9.72 25.48 10.02
C ALA A 500 9.88 26.31 11.31
N GLY A 501 9.36 25.77 12.41
CA GLY A 501 9.33 26.41 13.72
C GLY A 501 8.33 27.55 13.84
N SER A 502 8.27 28.19 15.00
CA SER A 502 7.30 29.23 15.34
C SER A 502 7.91 30.33 16.19
N GLU A 503 7.37 31.54 16.03
CA GLU A 503 7.73 32.72 16.82
C GLU A 503 6.48 33.52 17.20
N VAL A 504 6.53 34.19 18.36
CA VAL A 504 5.48 35.09 18.84
C VAL A 504 6.13 36.39 19.30
N GLY A 505 5.71 37.53 18.73
CA GLY A 505 6.29 38.84 19.08
C GLY A 505 7.79 38.96 18.75
N GLY A 506 8.28 38.23 17.75
CA GLY A 506 9.70 38.18 17.38
C GLY A 506 10.56 37.28 18.26
N VAL A 507 9.98 36.60 19.24
CA VAL A 507 10.66 35.60 20.08
C VAL A 507 10.37 34.21 19.54
N ILE A 508 11.42 33.42 19.29
CA ILE A 508 11.30 32.03 18.86
C ILE A 508 10.65 31.21 19.99
N THR A 509 9.46 30.67 19.73
CA THR A 509 8.73 29.81 20.67
C THR A 509 8.98 28.32 20.40
N ALA A 510 9.38 27.97 19.18
CA ALA A 510 9.85 26.64 18.83
C ALA A 510 10.85 26.74 17.66
N PRO A 511 12.09 26.25 17.82
CA PRO A 511 13.04 26.24 16.72
C PRO A 511 12.61 25.23 15.65
N GLY A 512 12.94 25.51 14.40
CA GLY A 512 12.73 24.60 13.29
C GLY A 512 13.66 24.94 12.14
N ASP A 513 14.46 23.95 11.72
CA ASP A 513 15.40 24.03 10.62
C ASP A 513 14.74 23.58 9.30
N ILE A 514 15.23 24.11 8.19
CA ILE A 514 14.95 23.61 6.85
C ILE A 514 16.25 23.07 6.25
N ASN A 515 16.32 21.74 6.12
CA ASN A 515 17.44 21.06 5.47
C ASN A 515 17.04 20.50 4.10
N VAL A 516 17.51 21.17 3.05
CA VAL A 516 17.29 20.83 1.65
C VAL A 516 18.61 20.42 0.97
N SER A 517 19.54 19.83 1.71
CA SER A 517 20.87 19.47 1.20
C SER A 517 20.92 18.16 0.39
N GLY A 518 19.85 17.37 0.40
CA GLY A 518 19.73 16.17 -0.42
C GLY A 518 19.42 16.54 -1.88
N SER A 519 18.23 16.18 -2.37
CA SER A 519 17.79 16.51 -3.74
C SER A 519 17.33 17.97 -3.91
N GLY A 520 17.26 18.75 -2.83
CA GLY A 520 16.92 20.17 -2.88
C GLY A 520 15.42 20.45 -3.02
N VAL A 521 15.13 21.72 -3.31
CA VAL A 521 13.81 22.24 -3.63
C VAL A 521 13.81 22.81 -5.04
N ILE A 522 12.86 22.38 -5.86
CA ILE A 522 12.63 22.90 -7.21
C ILE A 522 11.21 23.43 -7.28
N GLY A 523 11.01 24.66 -7.77
CA GLY A 523 9.67 25.19 -7.95
C GLY A 523 9.55 26.28 -9.00
N VAL A 524 8.32 26.73 -9.25
CA VAL A 524 8.10 27.93 -10.06
C VAL A 524 8.50 29.16 -9.26
N ASN A 525 7.99 29.28 -8.02
CA ASN A 525 8.51 30.19 -7.01
C ASN A 525 8.82 29.38 -5.75
N VAL A 526 9.85 29.76 -5.00
CA VAL A 526 10.27 29.06 -3.78
C VAL A 526 10.29 30.03 -2.62
N ALA A 527 9.77 29.62 -1.47
CA ALA A 527 9.82 30.39 -0.23
C ALA A 527 10.19 29.50 0.95
N LEU A 528 11.31 29.82 1.59
CA LEU A 528 11.87 29.07 2.72
C LEU A 528 11.88 29.99 3.95
N LYS A 529 11.10 29.64 4.97
CA LYS A 529 11.02 30.38 6.23
C LYS A 529 11.34 29.47 7.41
N ALA A 530 12.42 29.76 8.13
CA ALA A 530 12.84 29.00 9.30
C ALA A 530 13.09 29.91 10.51
N THR A 531 12.72 29.44 11.69
CA THR A 531 13.23 30.02 12.94
C THR A 531 14.63 29.49 13.28
N GLY A 532 15.01 28.34 12.74
CA GLY A 532 16.35 27.77 12.78
C GLY A 532 17.13 28.06 11.50
N ASN A 533 18.06 27.17 11.16
CA ASN A 533 18.94 27.27 10.01
C ASN A 533 18.24 26.87 8.70
N ILE A 534 18.76 27.38 7.58
CA ILE A 534 18.39 26.94 6.23
C ILE A 534 19.65 26.47 5.50
N THR A 535 19.68 25.22 5.05
CA THR A 535 20.84 24.62 4.37
C THR A 535 20.47 23.87 3.10
N GLY A 536 21.28 23.96 2.03
CA GLY A 536 21.17 23.06 0.87
C GLY A 536 21.04 23.75 -0.49
N VAL A 537 20.13 23.27 -1.34
CA VAL A 537 19.94 23.77 -2.72
C VAL A 537 18.48 24.15 -2.98
N ALA A 538 18.26 25.32 -3.57
CA ALA A 538 16.96 25.77 -4.07
C ALA A 538 17.07 26.29 -5.51
N VAL A 539 16.17 25.84 -6.38
CA VAL A 539 16.08 26.27 -7.77
C VAL A 539 14.65 26.74 -8.04
N ALA A 540 14.51 27.93 -8.62
CA ALA A 540 13.22 28.46 -9.04
C ALA A 540 13.27 29.03 -10.46
N GLN A 541 12.18 28.84 -11.20
CA GLN A 541 12.02 29.54 -12.49
C GLN A 541 11.77 31.04 -12.29
N GLY A 542 11.07 31.42 -11.22
CA GLY A 542 10.80 32.77 -10.77
C GLY A 542 11.61 33.11 -9.52
N ASN A 543 10.91 33.59 -8.49
CA ASN A 543 11.55 34.15 -7.29
C ASN A 543 11.90 33.08 -6.25
N ILE A 544 12.95 33.34 -5.48
CA ILE A 544 13.33 32.58 -4.29
C ILE A 544 13.33 33.52 -3.08
N ASP A 545 12.39 33.36 -2.16
CA ASP A 545 12.35 34.10 -0.89
C ASP A 545 12.98 33.26 0.23
N ILE A 546 14.07 33.72 0.87
CA ILE A 546 14.71 32.99 1.97
C ILE A 546 14.76 33.84 3.24
N SER A 547 14.19 33.33 4.33
CA SER A 547 14.19 34.01 5.62
C SER A 547 14.50 33.03 6.75
N SER A 548 15.59 33.29 7.47
CA SER A 548 16.01 32.54 8.65
C SER A 548 16.27 33.49 9.81
N ARG A 549 15.99 33.04 11.04
CA ARG A 549 16.43 33.72 12.27
C ARG A 549 17.84 33.30 12.71
N GLN A 550 18.41 32.28 12.05
CA GLN A 550 19.77 31.79 12.28
C GLN A 550 20.57 31.82 10.97
N SER A 551 21.35 30.78 10.67
CA SER A 551 22.25 30.78 9.51
C SER A 551 21.54 30.37 8.23
N VAL A 552 21.91 31.01 7.12
CA VAL A 552 21.55 30.59 5.76
C VAL A 552 22.82 30.12 5.05
N SER A 553 22.86 28.84 4.66
CA SER A 553 23.95 28.24 3.88
C SER A 553 23.34 27.47 2.70
N ILE A 554 22.91 28.22 1.69
CA ILE A 554 22.16 27.69 0.55
C ILE A 554 22.82 28.08 -0.78
N SER A 555 22.79 27.18 -1.75
CA SER A 555 23.01 27.51 -3.16
C SER A 555 21.64 27.74 -3.82
N ALA A 556 21.38 28.99 -4.22
CA ALA A 556 20.11 29.40 -4.81
C ALA A 556 20.28 29.81 -6.28
N LEU A 557 19.42 29.33 -7.16
CA LEU A 557 19.34 29.72 -8.57
C LEU A 557 17.90 30.08 -8.93
N GLY A 558 17.61 31.38 -9.02
CA GLY A 558 16.34 31.92 -9.46
C GLY A 558 16.41 32.50 -10.87
N GLY A 559 15.36 32.34 -11.66
CA GLY A 559 15.17 33.12 -12.89
C GLY A 559 14.63 34.54 -12.63
N GLY A 560 14.06 34.77 -11.44
CA GLY A 560 13.68 36.08 -10.91
C GLY A 560 14.58 36.53 -9.76
N ASP A 561 14.00 37.23 -8.78
CA ASP A 561 14.74 37.74 -7.61
C ASP A 561 15.09 36.60 -6.62
N VAL A 562 16.24 36.74 -5.94
CA VAL A 562 16.75 35.82 -4.90
C VAL A 562 17.10 36.60 -3.64
#